data_AF-A0A0D0REG4-F1
#
_entry.id   AF-A0A0D0REG4-F1
#
_cell.length_a   1.000
_cell.length_b   1.000
_cell.length_c   1.000
_cell.angle_alpha   90.00
_cell.angle_beta   90.00
_cell.angle_gamma   90.00
#
_symmetry.space_group_name_H-M   'P 1'
#
loop_
_entity.id
_entity.type
_entity.pdbx_description
1 polymer ?
#
loop_
_entity_poly.entity_id
_entity_poly.type
_entity_poly.pdbx_seq_one_letter_code
_entity_poly.pdbx_strand_id
1 'polypeptide(L)'
;MKKTLKQLAIATLISMMTISTAMPAFADGEGDTPGVVTPAPAPTYSITLPNETGHTYEIYQIFTGDYAKDEDGKENLSNVKWGQNGTGTAGEDVDSATIEAIKGLKNSPHATIVESIVGTYATLTNPYKSEQAAGTTVTGIPGGYYLIKDKDKSLEGKDTSATLYIIQVIGNETLEAKADKPTFDKEVQDEVGDAEKHKVFNEDGTPKMVIDENGNSVQQEVENADGWGETADHEINESFRFRLTAKIPNNPDMDAYKRYNLKFTDTMSEEVTFEEIESVKAGGVDVTDYVLSTNAQKGASGITWTLEIPNLKDTVEDIKGLEVVVVYKAHLNESAKRGNRDDNRNTGYLEYSNNPNIGGEGEKGKTPDDTVFVFTYEFDNKKTNEDRTEGLSGAEFKLLREDGTEVGLIYDSSVGGYRPVKEEETATGITTPNGGEFKIVGVDAGTYKLQETKAPEGYNLRTTPITIVISATHSENADGKGATTTFSHTADDEAFTTNTIVNNKGPELPETGGMGTTMIYSVGGLLVLGAGTVLASRKRKLLK
;
A
#
# COMPACT_ATOMS: atom_id res chain seq x y z
N MET A 1 -32.93 -17.05 33.62
CA MET A 1 -32.79 -16.04 34.70
C MET A 1 -32.53 -14.68 34.05
N LYS A 2 -33.08 -13.62 34.65
CA LYS A 2 -33.21 -12.24 34.15
C LYS A 2 -31.86 -11.50 33.97
N LYS A 3 -31.96 -10.41 33.15
CA LYS A 3 -31.18 -9.14 33.10
C LYS A 3 -29.97 -9.13 32.15
N THR A 4 -29.65 -8.09 31.36
CA THR A 4 -30.24 -6.80 30.92
C THR A 4 -29.28 -6.22 29.86
N LEU A 5 -29.80 -5.35 28.99
CA LEU A 5 -29.13 -4.28 28.22
C LEU A 5 -27.60 -4.07 28.39
N LYS A 6 -26.90 -3.91 27.26
CA LYS A 6 -25.78 -2.97 27.14
C LYS A 6 -25.94 -2.09 25.90
N GLN A 7 -26.39 -0.86 26.15
CA GLN A 7 -26.20 0.32 25.31
C GLN A 7 -24.99 1.11 25.83
N LEU A 8 -24.36 1.84 24.91
CA LEU A 8 -23.56 3.06 25.07
C LEU A 8 -22.23 3.02 25.85
N ALA A 9 -21.16 3.46 25.16
CA ALA A 9 -20.18 4.41 25.69
C ALA A 9 -19.31 5.00 24.54
N ILE A 10 -19.78 6.07 23.89
CA ILE A 10 -18.88 7.09 23.30
C ILE A 10 -19.21 8.38 24.03
N ALA A 11 -18.19 8.93 24.68
CA ALA A 11 -18.30 10.00 25.65
C ALA A 11 -18.58 11.33 24.95
N THR A 12 -19.84 11.76 24.96
CA THR A 12 -20.24 13.13 24.69
C THR A 12 -19.93 13.97 25.93
N LEU A 13 -18.91 14.83 25.86
CA LEU A 13 -18.69 15.86 26.86
C LEU A 13 -19.65 17.02 26.58
N ILE A 14 -20.92 16.88 26.94
CA ILE A 14 -21.89 17.98 26.95
C ILE A 14 -21.55 18.87 28.16
N SER A 15 -20.76 19.92 27.92
CA SER A 15 -20.70 21.03 28.87
C SER A 15 -21.96 21.88 28.67
N MET A 16 -23.02 21.57 29.44
CA MET A 16 -24.17 22.46 29.62
C MET A 16 -23.69 23.75 30.28
N MET A 17 -23.33 24.74 29.47
CA MET A 17 -23.21 26.12 29.95
C MET A 17 -24.62 26.73 29.92
N THR A 18 -25.39 26.49 30.98
CA THR A 18 -26.61 27.25 31.24
C THR A 18 -26.22 28.70 31.52
N ILE A 19 -26.27 29.56 30.51
CA ILE A 19 -26.29 31.01 30.74
C ILE A 19 -27.71 31.35 31.16
N SER A 20 -27.94 31.27 32.47
CA SER A 20 -29.05 31.95 33.15
C SER A 20 -28.85 33.45 32.94
N THR A 21 -29.56 34.06 32.00
CA THR A 21 -29.77 35.50 32.03
C THR A 21 -30.76 35.82 33.14
N ALA A 22 -30.24 36.07 34.34
CA ALA A 22 -31.02 36.62 35.43
C ALA A 22 -31.47 38.04 35.03
N MET A 23 -32.78 38.23 34.86
CA MET A 23 -33.36 39.57 34.84
C MET A 23 -33.27 40.14 36.26
N PRO A 24 -32.64 41.32 36.48
CA PRO A 24 -32.82 42.03 37.74
C PRO A 24 -34.23 42.62 37.74
N ALA A 25 -35.11 42.06 38.56
CA ALA A 25 -36.33 42.72 38.99
C ALA A 25 -35.93 43.85 39.96
N PHE A 26 -35.96 45.10 39.50
CA PHE A 26 -35.99 46.26 40.37
C PHE A 26 -37.38 46.89 40.32
N ALA A 27 -38.03 46.88 41.47
CA ALA A 27 -39.26 47.60 41.72
C ALA A 27 -38.94 48.99 42.31
N ASP A 28 -39.61 49.98 41.72
CA ASP A 28 -40.14 51.23 42.28
C ASP A 28 -39.19 52.38 42.69
N GLY A 29 -39.58 53.60 42.27
CA GLY A 29 -38.91 54.86 42.57
C GLY A 29 -39.09 55.92 41.47
N GLU A 30 -40.15 56.73 41.60
CA GLU A 30 -40.55 57.87 40.77
C GLU A 30 -39.42 58.79 40.24
N GLY A 31 -39.54 59.23 38.98
CA GLY A 31 -38.68 60.26 38.40
C GLY A 31 -38.81 60.41 36.88
N ASP A 32 -39.81 61.17 36.45
CA ASP A 32 -40.19 61.43 35.06
C ASP A 32 -39.08 62.19 34.28
N THR A 33 -38.39 61.50 33.36
CA THR A 33 -37.70 62.10 32.22
C THR A 33 -37.87 61.19 30.99
N PRO A 34 -38.17 61.71 29.79
CA PRO A 34 -38.22 60.88 28.58
C PRO A 34 -36.80 60.45 28.21
N GLY A 35 -36.36 59.33 28.77
CA GLY A 35 -35.14 58.67 28.37
C GLY A 35 -35.27 58.18 26.93
N VAL A 36 -34.31 58.54 26.08
CA VAL A 36 -34.12 57.89 24.78
C VAL A 36 -33.97 56.39 25.06
N VAL A 37 -35.01 55.63 24.73
CA VAL A 37 -34.96 54.16 24.83
C VAL A 37 -33.99 53.71 23.74
N THR A 38 -32.74 53.45 24.11
CA THR A 38 -31.84 52.70 23.22
C THR A 38 -32.48 51.33 23.00
N PRO A 39 -32.79 50.93 21.75
CA PRO A 39 -33.37 49.63 21.49
C PRO A 39 -32.44 48.54 22.06
N ALA A 40 -33.04 47.52 22.67
CA ALA A 40 -32.29 46.35 23.11
C ALA A 40 -31.52 45.78 21.91
N PRO A 41 -30.24 45.38 22.08
CA PRO A 41 -29.48 44.78 20.99
C PRO A 41 -30.23 43.54 20.50
N ALA A 42 -30.37 43.41 19.17
CA ALA A 42 -30.97 42.24 18.55
C ALA A 42 -30.27 40.97 19.07
N PRO A 43 -31.01 39.87 19.32
CA PRO A 43 -30.41 38.63 19.78
C PRO A 43 -29.37 38.15 18.77
N THR A 44 -28.21 37.72 19.27
CA THR A 44 -27.17 37.08 18.47
C THR A 44 -26.98 35.65 18.92
N TYR A 45 -26.54 34.81 17.99
CA TYR A 45 -26.40 33.37 18.12
C TYR A 45 -24.95 32.96 17.87
N SER A 46 -24.71 31.66 17.98
CA SER A 46 -23.43 31.04 17.65
C SER A 46 -23.54 29.96 16.59
N ILE A 47 -22.47 29.78 15.81
CA ILE A 47 -22.28 28.65 14.91
C ILE A 47 -21.04 27.88 15.39
N THR A 48 -21.20 26.61 15.72
CA THR A 48 -20.08 25.70 15.98
C THR A 48 -19.70 24.99 14.69
N LEU A 49 -18.47 25.21 14.23
CA LEU A 49 -17.94 24.66 12.99
C LEU A 49 -17.53 23.19 13.14
N PRO A 50 -17.50 22.40 12.04
CA PRO A 50 -17.08 21.02 12.09
C PRO A 50 -15.66 20.91 12.64
N ASN A 51 -15.41 19.88 13.45
CA ASN A 51 -14.11 19.64 14.08
C ASN A 51 -13.25 18.71 13.23
N GLU A 52 -12.98 19.12 11.99
CA GLU A 52 -12.14 18.38 11.05
C GLU A 52 -10.74 19.01 10.95
N THR A 53 -9.71 18.21 11.22
CA THR A 53 -8.34 18.69 11.26
C THR A 53 -7.93 19.26 9.90
N GLY A 54 -7.34 20.45 9.90
CA GLY A 54 -6.83 21.09 8.69
C GLY A 54 -7.82 22.04 8.01
N HIS A 55 -9.10 22.05 8.39
CA HIS A 55 -10.09 22.95 7.82
C HIS A 55 -10.00 24.36 8.40
N THR A 56 -10.27 25.35 7.55
CA THR A 56 -10.36 26.76 7.93
C THR A 56 -11.54 27.36 7.18
N TYR A 57 -12.54 27.85 7.90
CA TYR A 57 -13.83 28.23 7.35
C TYR A 57 -13.98 29.74 7.18
N GLU A 58 -14.79 30.10 6.19
CA GLU A 58 -15.28 31.45 5.92
C GLU A 58 -16.82 31.44 5.94
N ILE A 59 -17.41 32.41 6.64
CA ILE A 59 -18.85 32.56 6.81
C ILE A 59 -19.30 33.76 5.99
N TYR A 60 -20.34 33.57 5.18
CA TYR A 60 -20.93 34.57 4.29
C TYR A 60 -22.40 34.77 4.62
N GLN A 61 -22.78 36.01 4.94
CA GLN A 61 -24.15 36.35 5.32
C GLN A 61 -24.98 36.67 4.08
N ILE A 62 -25.86 35.75 3.67
CA ILE A 62 -26.80 35.96 2.56
C ILE A 62 -27.90 36.93 3.01
N PHE A 63 -28.54 36.62 4.14
CA PHE A 63 -29.61 37.40 4.73
C PHE A 63 -29.38 37.61 6.22
N THR A 64 -29.95 38.70 6.74
CA THR A 64 -30.13 38.95 8.18
C THR A 64 -31.62 39.11 8.47
N GLY A 65 -32.06 38.78 9.68
CA GLY A 65 -33.46 38.93 10.08
C GLY A 65 -33.68 38.67 11.56
N ASP A 66 -34.88 38.99 12.01
CA ASP A 66 -35.29 38.84 13.40
C ASP A 66 -35.96 37.49 13.60
N TYR A 67 -35.66 36.84 14.73
CA TYR A 67 -36.38 35.63 15.13
C TYR A 67 -37.87 35.93 15.31
N ALA A 68 -38.71 35.08 14.73
CA ALA A 68 -40.15 35.13 14.90
C ALA A 68 -40.72 33.72 15.06
N LYS A 69 -41.89 33.64 15.71
CA LYS A 69 -42.77 32.48 15.63
C LYS A 69 -44.01 32.88 14.86
N ASP A 70 -44.42 32.05 13.90
CA ASP A 70 -45.71 32.23 13.25
C ASP A 70 -46.88 31.84 14.16
N GLU A 71 -48.12 32.00 13.67
CA GLU A 71 -49.35 31.72 14.42
C GLU A 71 -49.46 30.24 14.85
N ASP A 72 -48.77 29.33 14.15
CA ASP A 72 -48.70 27.89 14.46
C ASP A 72 -47.52 27.54 15.40
N GLY A 73 -46.76 28.56 15.86
CA GLY A 73 -45.63 28.41 16.76
C GLY A 73 -44.34 27.92 16.09
N LYS A 74 -44.28 27.88 14.76
CA LYS A 74 -43.10 27.48 14.00
C LYS A 74 -42.11 28.64 13.92
N GLU A 75 -40.86 28.33 14.23
CA GLU A 75 -39.77 29.30 14.27
C GLU A 75 -39.31 29.65 12.86
N ASN A 76 -39.19 30.95 12.58
CA ASN A 76 -38.86 31.51 11.28
C ASN A 76 -38.08 32.82 11.45
N LEU A 77 -37.58 33.35 10.33
CA LEU A 77 -37.05 34.71 10.26
C LEU A 77 -38.14 35.67 9.79
N SER A 78 -38.21 36.84 10.43
CA SER A 78 -39.02 38.00 10.08
C SER A 78 -38.10 39.19 9.77
N ASN A 79 -38.65 40.27 9.18
CA ASN A 79 -37.88 41.46 8.80
C ASN A 79 -36.60 41.11 8.01
N VAL A 80 -36.71 40.16 7.08
CA VAL A 80 -35.56 39.63 6.37
C VAL A 80 -35.00 40.67 5.42
N LYS A 81 -33.70 40.92 5.57
CA LYS A 81 -32.93 41.91 4.82
C LYS A 81 -31.73 41.25 4.17
N TRP A 82 -31.29 41.84 3.07
CA TRP A 82 -30.04 41.43 2.42
C TRP A 82 -28.86 41.59 3.38
N GLY A 83 -28.07 40.53 3.49
CA GLY A 83 -26.82 40.52 4.24
C GLY A 83 -25.66 41.08 3.41
N GLN A 84 -24.50 41.22 4.05
CA GLN A 84 -23.29 41.74 3.39
C GLN A 84 -22.89 40.96 2.12
N ASN A 85 -23.12 39.65 2.11
CA ASN A 85 -22.71 38.77 1.02
C ASN A 85 -23.88 38.40 0.10
N GLY A 86 -25.06 38.99 0.31
CA GLY A 86 -26.18 38.87 -0.60
C GLY A 86 -25.92 39.57 -1.94
N THR A 87 -26.63 39.16 -2.99
CA THR A 87 -26.56 39.83 -4.31
C THR A 87 -27.39 41.12 -4.37
N GLY A 88 -28.34 41.31 -3.46
CA GLY A 88 -29.05 42.58 -3.26
C GLY A 88 -28.28 43.59 -2.39
N THR A 89 -28.86 44.78 -2.22
CA THR A 89 -28.24 45.85 -1.41
C THR A 89 -28.37 45.53 0.08
N ALA A 90 -27.24 45.40 0.78
CA ALA A 90 -27.24 45.10 2.21
C ALA A 90 -28.15 46.03 3.03
N GLY A 91 -29.03 45.46 3.85
CA GLY A 91 -30.00 46.16 4.70
C GLY A 91 -31.36 46.46 4.06
N GLU A 92 -31.50 46.29 2.74
CA GLU A 92 -32.80 46.37 2.05
C GLU A 92 -33.62 45.10 2.26
N ASP A 93 -34.94 45.25 2.21
CA ASP A 93 -35.88 44.15 2.42
C ASP A 93 -35.79 43.14 1.27
N VAL A 94 -35.93 41.85 1.61
CA VAL A 94 -35.90 40.74 0.64
C VAL A 94 -37.34 40.36 0.28
N ASP A 95 -37.62 40.19 -1.01
CA ASP A 95 -38.94 39.74 -1.46
C ASP A 95 -39.23 38.29 -1.05
N SER A 96 -40.51 37.96 -0.89
CA SER A 96 -40.91 36.64 -0.39
C SER A 96 -40.52 35.49 -1.32
N ALA A 97 -40.46 35.70 -2.65
CA ALA A 97 -40.09 34.63 -3.58
C ALA A 97 -38.61 34.25 -3.43
N THR A 98 -37.74 35.25 -3.23
CA THR A 98 -36.33 35.04 -2.94
C THR A 98 -36.10 34.29 -1.62
N ILE A 99 -36.87 34.62 -0.57
CA ILE A 99 -36.76 33.92 0.72
C ILE A 99 -37.20 32.45 0.59
N GLU A 100 -38.31 32.18 -0.11
CA GLU A 100 -38.81 30.81 -0.32
C GLU A 100 -37.83 29.96 -1.15
N ALA A 101 -37.12 30.54 -2.11
CA ALA A 101 -36.11 29.83 -2.90
C ALA A 101 -34.97 29.27 -2.04
N ILE A 102 -34.60 29.93 -0.95
CA ILE A 102 -33.48 29.52 -0.08
C ILE A 102 -33.93 28.59 1.06
N LYS A 103 -35.15 28.77 1.58
CA LYS A 103 -35.68 27.99 2.73
C LYS A 103 -35.53 26.48 2.58
N GLY A 104 -35.75 25.95 1.38
CA GLY A 104 -35.69 24.51 1.10
C GLY A 104 -34.28 23.93 0.99
N LEU A 105 -33.23 24.76 1.04
CA LEU A 105 -31.89 24.34 0.67
C LEU A 105 -31.01 23.96 1.88
N LYS A 106 -31.49 24.09 3.13
CA LYS A 106 -30.74 23.65 4.33
C LYS A 106 -30.27 22.21 4.15
N ASN A 107 -28.98 21.97 4.38
CA ASN A 107 -28.33 20.67 4.24
C ASN A 107 -28.36 20.04 2.83
N SER A 108 -28.60 20.84 1.78
CA SER A 108 -28.51 20.33 0.40
C SER A 108 -27.09 19.88 0.03
N PRO A 109 -26.96 19.00 -0.99
CA PRO A 109 -25.68 18.66 -1.59
C PRO A 109 -24.96 19.87 -2.19
N HIS A 110 -23.65 19.74 -2.37
CA HIS A 110 -22.80 20.83 -2.85
C HIS A 110 -23.25 21.35 -4.22
N ALA A 111 -23.58 20.45 -5.15
CA ALA A 111 -24.04 20.80 -6.49
C ALA A 111 -25.27 21.71 -6.44
N THR A 112 -26.28 21.34 -5.63
CA THR A 112 -27.51 22.13 -5.47
C THR A 112 -27.22 23.52 -4.91
N ILE A 113 -26.33 23.64 -3.91
CA ILE A 113 -25.99 24.94 -3.31
C ILE A 113 -25.25 25.81 -4.34
N VAL A 114 -24.26 25.26 -5.03
CA VAL A 114 -23.48 26.00 -6.05
C VAL A 114 -24.38 26.49 -7.17
N GLU A 115 -25.24 25.64 -7.71
CA GLU A 115 -26.13 25.99 -8.84
C GLU A 115 -27.25 26.96 -8.44
N SER A 116 -27.83 26.78 -7.26
CA SER A 116 -29.03 27.54 -6.86
C SER A 116 -28.72 28.83 -6.13
N ILE A 117 -27.59 28.91 -5.42
CA ILE A 117 -27.29 30.02 -4.50
C ILE A 117 -26.13 30.88 -4.97
N VAL A 118 -24.99 30.26 -5.28
CA VAL A 118 -23.76 30.99 -5.57
C VAL A 118 -23.90 31.77 -6.87
N GLY A 119 -23.66 33.08 -6.83
CA GLY A 119 -23.85 34.01 -7.95
C GLY A 119 -25.28 34.50 -8.14
N THR A 120 -26.29 33.71 -7.76
CA THR A 120 -27.72 34.10 -7.84
C THR A 120 -28.16 34.92 -6.63
N TYR A 121 -27.90 34.40 -5.42
CA TYR A 121 -28.33 35.00 -4.16
C TYR A 121 -27.17 35.40 -3.26
N ALA A 122 -25.98 34.82 -3.44
CA ALA A 122 -24.82 35.12 -2.63
C ALA A 122 -23.55 35.32 -3.46
N THR A 123 -22.68 36.21 -3.00
CA THR A 123 -21.31 36.40 -3.51
C THR A 123 -20.30 35.91 -2.48
N LEU A 124 -19.31 35.13 -2.92
CA LEU A 124 -18.27 34.56 -2.06
C LEU A 124 -17.03 35.45 -1.98
N THR A 125 -17.25 36.75 -1.83
CA THR A 125 -16.18 37.76 -1.67
C THR A 125 -16.36 38.50 -0.34
N ASN A 126 -15.27 38.88 0.32
CA ASN A 126 -15.28 39.60 1.59
C ASN A 126 -16.18 38.92 2.65
N PRO A 127 -15.76 37.77 3.19
CA PRO A 127 -16.58 37.01 4.13
C PRO A 127 -17.01 37.84 5.35
N TYR A 128 -18.19 37.55 5.87
CA TYR A 128 -18.70 38.14 7.11
C TYR A 128 -17.84 37.76 8.32
N LYS A 129 -17.34 36.52 8.36
CA LYS A 129 -16.28 36.06 9.28
C LYS A 129 -15.26 35.25 8.48
N SER A 130 -13.99 35.61 8.56
CA SER A 130 -12.90 34.92 7.85
C SER A 130 -12.08 34.06 8.80
N GLU A 131 -11.39 33.05 8.25
CA GLU A 131 -10.30 32.34 8.93
C GLU A 131 -10.70 31.69 10.26
N GLN A 132 -11.89 31.09 10.31
CA GLN A 132 -12.36 30.40 11.50
C GLN A 132 -11.81 28.98 11.50
N ALA A 133 -11.00 28.63 12.50
CA ALA A 133 -10.45 27.29 12.62
C ALA A 133 -11.55 26.25 12.86
N ALA A 134 -11.33 25.02 12.39
CA ALA A 134 -12.18 23.88 12.69
C ALA A 134 -12.49 23.73 14.20
N GLY A 135 -13.71 23.30 14.53
CA GLY A 135 -14.20 23.15 15.90
C GLY A 135 -14.48 24.46 16.65
N THR A 136 -14.20 25.63 16.06
CA THR A 136 -14.46 26.93 16.70
C THR A 136 -15.95 27.21 16.82
N THR A 137 -16.37 27.75 17.96
CA THR A 137 -17.70 28.33 18.14
C THR A 137 -17.65 29.83 17.86
N VAL A 138 -18.18 30.23 16.71
CA VAL A 138 -18.23 31.63 16.26
C VAL A 138 -19.46 32.30 16.86
N THR A 139 -19.27 33.35 17.65
CA THR A 139 -20.36 34.06 18.36
C THR A 139 -20.69 35.41 17.71
N GLY A 140 -21.80 36.01 18.12
CA GLY A 140 -22.21 37.33 17.62
C GLY A 140 -22.79 37.27 16.21
N ILE A 141 -23.43 36.16 15.85
CA ILE A 141 -24.05 35.94 14.54
C ILE A 141 -25.52 36.35 14.62
N PRO A 142 -25.98 37.37 13.87
CA PRO A 142 -27.41 37.69 13.80
C PRO A 142 -28.26 36.53 13.29
N GLY A 143 -29.57 36.59 13.52
CA GLY A 143 -30.49 35.69 12.83
C GLY A 143 -30.38 35.89 11.32
N GLY A 144 -30.41 34.82 10.52
CA GLY A 144 -30.17 34.96 9.08
C GLY A 144 -29.94 33.67 8.32
N TYR A 145 -29.59 33.82 7.03
CA TYR A 145 -29.14 32.72 6.18
C TYR A 145 -27.68 32.91 5.84
N TYR A 146 -26.90 31.84 5.98
CA TYR A 146 -25.45 31.88 5.85
C TYR A 146 -24.95 30.77 4.94
N LEU A 147 -23.99 31.09 4.08
CA LEU A 147 -23.10 30.12 3.46
C LEU A 147 -21.83 29.98 4.30
N ILE A 148 -21.34 28.76 4.43
CA ILE A 148 -20.08 28.48 5.12
C ILE A 148 -19.29 27.54 4.23
N LYS A 149 -18.06 27.92 3.88
CA LYS A 149 -17.15 27.09 3.08
C LYS A 149 -15.75 27.10 3.65
N ASP A 150 -14.94 26.17 3.22
CA ASP A 150 -13.49 26.25 3.43
C ASP A 150 -12.89 27.47 2.71
N LYS A 151 -11.88 28.06 3.34
CA LYS A 151 -11.04 29.11 2.78
C LYS A 151 -10.29 28.54 1.59
N ASP A 152 -10.26 29.28 0.50
CA ASP A 152 -9.54 28.86 -0.71
C ASP A 152 -8.06 28.63 -0.38
N LYS A 153 -7.46 27.57 -0.94
CA LYS A 153 -6.05 27.20 -0.72
C LYS A 153 -5.74 26.69 0.69
N SER A 154 -6.75 26.46 1.53
CA SER A 154 -6.53 25.95 2.89
C SER A 154 -6.40 24.43 2.98
N LEU A 155 -6.78 23.68 1.94
CA LEU A 155 -6.83 22.21 1.94
C LEU A 155 -5.84 21.54 0.98
N GLU A 156 -5.00 22.32 0.29
CA GLU A 156 -3.94 21.80 -0.57
C GLU A 156 -3.03 20.79 0.15
N GLY A 157 -2.88 19.60 -0.47
CA GLY A 157 -2.06 18.50 0.03
C GLY A 157 -2.58 17.84 1.31
N LYS A 158 -3.79 18.17 1.77
CA LYS A 158 -4.40 17.54 2.94
C LYS A 158 -5.30 16.38 2.53
N ASP A 159 -5.39 15.40 3.39
CA ASP A 159 -6.25 14.23 3.20
C ASP A 159 -7.71 14.54 3.60
N THR A 160 -8.33 15.49 2.88
CA THR A 160 -9.70 15.93 3.10
C THR A 160 -10.24 16.69 1.88
N SER A 161 -11.57 16.88 1.86
CA SER A 161 -12.32 17.57 0.81
C SER A 161 -12.95 18.86 1.33
N ALA A 162 -13.02 19.89 0.47
CA ALA A 162 -13.69 21.14 0.81
C ALA A 162 -15.19 20.95 0.97
N THR A 163 -15.77 21.69 1.90
CA THR A 163 -17.18 21.62 2.27
C THR A 163 -17.92 22.91 1.92
N LEU A 164 -19.23 22.81 1.73
CA LEU A 164 -20.13 23.95 1.61
C LEU A 164 -21.46 23.69 2.33
N TYR A 165 -21.78 24.60 3.24
CA TYR A 165 -23.01 24.59 4.02
C TYR A 165 -23.87 25.76 3.63
N ILE A 166 -25.18 25.53 3.66
CA ILE A 166 -26.17 26.58 3.78
C ILE A 166 -27.00 26.30 5.03
N ILE A 167 -27.07 27.29 5.92
CA ILE A 167 -27.80 27.20 7.17
C ILE A 167 -28.72 28.38 7.38
N GLN A 168 -29.80 28.12 8.11
CA GLN A 168 -30.63 29.14 8.71
C GLN A 168 -30.28 29.24 10.19
N VAL A 169 -29.92 30.44 10.65
CA VAL A 169 -29.60 30.75 12.03
C VAL A 169 -30.80 31.43 12.65
N ILE A 170 -31.52 30.70 13.50
CA ILE A 170 -32.61 31.19 14.36
C ILE A 170 -32.36 30.83 15.84
N GLY A 171 -31.23 30.19 16.10
CA GLY A 171 -30.73 29.68 17.37
C GLY A 171 -29.24 29.32 17.21
N ASN A 172 -28.65 28.74 18.24
CA ASN A 172 -27.28 28.23 18.15
C ASN A 172 -27.26 26.99 17.24
N GLU A 173 -26.39 26.98 16.23
CA GLU A 173 -26.25 25.88 15.28
C GLU A 173 -24.91 25.16 15.49
N THR A 174 -24.89 23.85 15.26
CA THR A 174 -23.67 23.03 15.21
C THR A 174 -23.65 22.29 13.89
N LEU A 175 -22.52 22.38 13.18
CA LEU A 175 -22.33 21.74 11.90
C LEU A 175 -21.57 20.44 12.06
N GLU A 176 -22.06 19.41 11.40
CA GLU A 176 -21.36 18.15 11.22
C GLU A 176 -20.57 18.19 9.90
N ALA A 177 -19.51 17.39 9.82
CA ALA A 177 -18.76 17.16 8.60
C ALA A 177 -19.65 16.67 7.44
N LYS A 178 -19.31 17.04 6.20
CA LYS A 178 -20.11 16.70 5.01
C LYS A 178 -19.38 15.91 3.93
N ALA A 179 -18.07 16.06 3.80
CA ALA A 179 -17.38 15.60 2.60
C ALA A 179 -16.52 14.38 2.89
N ASP A 180 -16.86 13.27 2.23
CA ASP A 180 -15.95 12.13 2.16
C ASP A 180 -14.81 12.42 1.17
N LYS A 181 -13.79 11.58 1.25
CA LYS A 181 -12.56 11.65 0.47
C LYS A 181 -12.26 10.27 -0.12
N PRO A 182 -11.57 10.20 -1.27
CA PRO A 182 -11.16 8.92 -1.81
C PRO A 182 -10.17 8.23 -0.86
N THR A 183 -10.13 6.91 -0.92
CA THR A 183 -9.08 6.11 -0.28
C THR A 183 -8.08 5.63 -1.33
N PHE A 184 -6.87 5.36 -0.87
CA PHE A 184 -5.80 4.79 -1.66
C PHE A 184 -5.33 3.50 -0.98
N ASP A 185 -5.06 2.49 -1.79
CA ASP A 185 -4.65 1.16 -1.36
C ASP A 185 -3.61 0.63 -2.36
N LYS A 186 -2.50 0.10 -1.85
CA LYS A 186 -1.40 -0.43 -2.64
C LYS A 186 -1.14 -1.86 -2.23
N GLU A 187 -1.10 -2.76 -3.20
CA GLU A 187 -0.85 -4.18 -2.96
C GLU A 187 0.27 -4.67 -3.87
N VAL A 188 0.97 -5.72 -3.44
CA VAL A 188 1.88 -6.56 -4.22
C VAL A 188 1.26 -7.93 -4.43
N GLN A 189 1.48 -8.52 -5.61
CA GLN A 189 1.04 -9.88 -5.90
C GLN A 189 2.10 -10.90 -5.48
N ASP A 190 1.66 -11.87 -4.71
CA ASP A 190 2.34 -13.08 -4.27
C ASP A 190 1.82 -14.30 -5.06
N GLU A 191 2.59 -15.37 -5.11
CA GLU A 191 2.21 -16.64 -5.69
C GLU A 191 1.04 -17.25 -4.91
N VAL A 192 -0.06 -17.61 -5.57
CA VAL A 192 -1.26 -18.18 -4.89
C VAL A 192 -0.94 -19.41 -4.00
N GLY A 193 0.14 -20.14 -4.31
CA GLY A 193 0.59 -21.29 -3.52
C GLY A 193 1.35 -20.94 -2.24
N ASP A 194 1.90 -19.73 -2.15
CA ASP A 194 2.68 -19.20 -1.02
C ASP A 194 2.00 -17.98 -0.35
N ALA A 195 0.95 -17.44 -0.97
CA ALA A 195 0.28 -16.22 -0.53
C ALA A 195 -0.12 -16.28 0.95
N GLU A 196 0.50 -15.40 1.73
CA GLU A 196 0.21 -15.29 3.16
C GLU A 196 -1.23 -14.83 3.41
N LYS A 197 -1.79 -15.26 4.55
CA LYS A 197 -3.16 -14.85 4.90
C LYS A 197 -3.22 -13.35 5.17
N HIS A 198 -4.18 -12.67 4.54
CA HIS A 198 -4.34 -11.24 4.71
C HIS A 198 -5.10 -10.91 6.02
N LYS A 199 -4.60 -9.93 6.76
CA LYS A 199 -5.23 -9.38 7.96
C LYS A 199 -6.45 -8.54 7.57
N VAL A 200 -7.64 -8.88 8.05
CA VAL A 200 -8.87 -8.15 7.72
C VAL A 200 -8.99 -6.91 8.60
N PHE A 201 -9.31 -5.77 7.98
CA PHE A 201 -9.65 -4.51 8.64
C PHE A 201 -11.14 -4.17 8.44
N ASN A 202 -11.71 -3.37 9.34
CA ASN A 202 -13.04 -2.80 9.19
C ASN A 202 -12.99 -1.61 8.20
N GLU A 203 -14.15 -1.13 7.73
CA GLU A 203 -14.23 0.04 6.81
C GLU A 203 -13.59 1.32 7.36
N ASP A 204 -13.42 1.42 8.68
CA ASP A 204 -12.76 2.53 9.37
C ASP A 204 -11.23 2.35 9.55
N GLY A 205 -10.66 1.27 8.99
CA GLY A 205 -9.24 0.95 9.07
C GLY A 205 -8.79 0.26 10.37
N THR A 206 -9.70 -0.07 11.29
CA THR A 206 -9.35 -0.81 12.52
C THR A 206 -9.22 -2.32 12.28
N PRO A 207 -8.30 -3.05 12.96
CA PRO A 207 -8.20 -4.51 12.88
C PRO A 207 -9.52 -5.20 13.19
N LYS A 208 -9.99 -6.07 12.29
CA LYS A 208 -11.18 -6.88 12.54
C LYS A 208 -10.78 -8.08 13.39
N MET A 209 -11.33 -8.17 14.60
CA MET A 209 -11.01 -9.25 15.54
C MET A 209 -12.04 -10.38 15.48
N VAL A 210 -11.59 -11.63 15.56
CA VAL A 210 -12.39 -12.86 15.66
C VAL A 210 -11.97 -13.67 16.88
N ILE A 211 -12.85 -14.58 17.33
CA ILE A 211 -12.54 -15.52 18.41
C ILE A 211 -12.03 -16.81 17.77
N ASP A 212 -10.81 -17.23 18.12
CA ASP A 212 -10.23 -18.49 17.67
C ASP A 212 -10.93 -19.71 18.32
N GLU A 213 -10.58 -20.91 17.85
CA GLU A 213 -11.10 -22.17 18.39
C GLU A 213 -10.79 -22.41 19.88
N ASN A 214 -9.82 -21.66 20.42
CA ASN A 214 -9.40 -21.72 21.81
C ASN A 214 -10.05 -20.62 22.68
N GLY A 215 -10.90 -19.77 22.10
CA GLY A 215 -11.58 -18.68 22.78
C GLY A 215 -10.79 -17.37 22.91
N ASN A 216 -9.63 -17.24 22.23
CA ASN A 216 -8.83 -16.03 22.24
C ASN A 216 -9.31 -15.04 21.18
N SER A 217 -9.22 -13.74 21.48
CA SER A 217 -9.42 -12.69 20.48
C SER A 217 -8.16 -12.54 19.63
N VAL A 218 -8.25 -12.89 18.36
CA VAL A 218 -7.18 -12.77 17.37
C VAL A 218 -7.63 -11.88 16.21
N GLN A 219 -6.70 -11.32 15.45
CA GLN A 219 -7.07 -10.60 14.22
C GLN A 219 -7.57 -11.60 13.19
N GLN A 220 -8.62 -11.24 12.45
CA GLN A 220 -9.15 -12.09 11.40
C GLN A 220 -8.15 -12.14 10.25
N GLU A 221 -7.82 -13.35 9.83
CA GLU A 221 -6.99 -13.63 8.67
C GLU A 221 -7.82 -14.40 7.64
N VAL A 222 -7.69 -14.06 6.36
CA VAL A 222 -8.39 -14.74 5.26
C VAL A 222 -7.38 -15.24 4.23
N GLU A 223 -7.65 -16.41 3.65
CA GLU A 223 -6.86 -16.92 2.53
C GLU A 223 -6.92 -15.94 1.36
N ASN A 224 -5.75 -15.66 0.80
CA ASN A 224 -5.59 -14.70 -0.26
C ASN A 224 -5.62 -15.41 -1.62
N ALA A 225 -6.83 -15.72 -2.09
CA ALA A 225 -7.03 -16.60 -3.24
C ALA A 225 -6.45 -16.06 -4.57
N ASP A 226 -6.13 -14.77 -4.64
CA ASP A 226 -5.57 -14.08 -5.81
C ASP A 226 -4.16 -13.49 -5.57
N GLY A 227 -3.60 -13.67 -4.37
CA GLY A 227 -2.23 -13.33 -4.01
C GLY A 227 -1.95 -11.86 -3.70
N TRP A 228 -2.95 -10.99 -3.61
CA TRP A 228 -2.71 -9.55 -3.41
C TRP A 228 -2.63 -9.15 -1.94
N GLY A 229 -1.55 -8.51 -1.51
CA GLY A 229 -1.45 -8.02 -0.14
C GLY A 229 -0.29 -7.06 0.09
N GLU A 230 0.06 -6.86 1.37
CA GLU A 230 1.08 -5.88 1.79
C GLU A 230 2.51 -6.40 1.70
N THR A 231 2.65 -7.71 1.58
CA THR A 231 3.93 -8.41 1.57
C THR A 231 3.87 -9.58 0.60
N ALA A 232 4.96 -9.82 -0.09
CA ALA A 232 5.20 -11.01 -0.92
C ALA A 232 6.68 -11.39 -0.83
N ASP A 233 7.06 -12.59 -1.23
CA ASP A 233 8.42 -12.94 -1.61
C ASP A 233 8.51 -13.28 -3.10
N HIS A 234 9.68 -12.97 -3.67
CA HIS A 234 9.94 -13.18 -5.09
C HIS A 234 11.40 -13.56 -5.33
N GLU A 235 11.62 -14.38 -6.35
CA GLU A 235 12.95 -14.59 -6.92
C GLU A 235 13.44 -13.28 -7.56
N ILE A 236 14.73 -12.95 -7.43
CA ILE A 236 15.25 -11.77 -8.13
C ILE A 236 15.21 -12.00 -9.64
N ASN A 237 14.96 -10.93 -10.39
CA ASN A 237 14.73 -10.92 -11.83
C ASN A 237 13.46 -11.65 -12.30
N GLU A 238 12.63 -12.15 -11.38
CA GLU A 238 11.27 -12.59 -11.69
C GLU A 238 10.29 -11.41 -11.72
N SER A 239 9.45 -11.38 -12.75
CA SER A 239 8.46 -10.33 -12.94
C SER A 239 7.21 -10.64 -12.12
N PHE A 240 6.86 -9.70 -11.25
CA PHE A 240 5.64 -9.73 -10.44
C PHE A 240 4.87 -8.41 -10.57
N ARG A 241 3.70 -8.33 -9.92
CA ARG A 241 2.78 -7.21 -10.09
C ARG A 241 2.58 -6.40 -8.82
N PHE A 242 2.32 -5.12 -9.01
CA PHE A 242 1.74 -4.24 -8.02
C PHE A 242 0.37 -3.74 -8.49
N ARG A 243 -0.54 -3.48 -7.54
CA ARG A 243 -1.87 -2.94 -7.77
C ARG A 243 -2.04 -1.66 -6.96
N LEU A 244 -2.47 -0.59 -7.61
CA LEU A 244 -2.82 0.68 -6.98
C LEU A 244 -4.32 0.90 -7.16
N THR A 245 -5.06 1.06 -6.06
CA THR A 245 -6.51 1.20 -6.08
C THR A 245 -6.92 2.53 -5.45
N ALA A 246 -7.65 3.36 -6.20
CA ALA A 246 -8.33 4.53 -5.67
C ALA A 246 -9.84 4.24 -5.59
N LYS A 247 -10.44 4.38 -4.40
CA LYS A 247 -11.90 4.22 -4.22
C LYS A 247 -12.54 5.59 -4.05
N ILE A 248 -13.41 5.97 -4.99
CA ILE A 248 -14.11 7.26 -4.96
C ILE A 248 -15.32 7.14 -4.02
N PRO A 249 -15.62 8.16 -3.19
CA PRO A 249 -16.77 8.10 -2.29
C PRO A 249 -18.09 7.90 -3.02
N ASN A 250 -18.99 7.13 -2.40
CA ASN A 250 -20.37 7.00 -2.86
C ASN A 250 -21.28 8.00 -2.15
N ASN A 251 -21.15 9.29 -2.50
CA ASN A 251 -21.96 10.35 -1.94
C ASN A 251 -22.47 11.30 -3.03
N PRO A 252 -23.60 12.02 -2.81
CA PRO A 252 -24.17 12.92 -3.82
C PRO A 252 -23.31 14.15 -4.09
N ASP A 253 -22.33 14.45 -3.25
CA ASP A 253 -21.46 15.62 -3.43
C ASP A 253 -20.46 15.43 -4.58
N MET A 254 -20.23 14.19 -5.01
CA MET A 254 -19.48 13.87 -6.23
C MET A 254 -20.11 14.44 -7.51
N ASP A 255 -21.42 14.76 -7.48
CA ASP A 255 -22.11 15.40 -8.60
C ASP A 255 -21.68 16.87 -8.80
N ALA A 256 -21.14 17.52 -7.76
CA ALA A 256 -20.64 18.89 -7.84
C ALA A 256 -19.34 19.00 -8.64
N TYR A 257 -18.58 17.90 -8.74
CA TYR A 257 -17.35 17.84 -9.52
C TYR A 257 -17.68 17.81 -11.01
N LYS A 258 -17.36 18.89 -11.71
CA LYS A 258 -17.45 18.94 -13.19
C LYS A 258 -16.27 18.21 -13.83
N ARG A 259 -15.16 18.13 -13.09
CA ARG A 259 -13.89 17.48 -13.46
C ARG A 259 -13.38 16.73 -12.25
N TYR A 260 -12.73 15.60 -12.46
CA TYR A 260 -12.13 14.85 -11.36
C TYR A 260 -10.76 14.34 -11.75
N ASN A 261 -9.73 15.05 -11.30
CA ASN A 261 -8.33 14.68 -11.53
C ASN A 261 -7.92 13.62 -10.49
N LEU A 262 -7.20 12.61 -10.95
CA LEU A 262 -6.56 11.59 -10.11
C LEU A 262 -5.12 11.46 -10.54
N LYS A 263 -4.18 11.47 -9.59
CA LYS A 263 -2.78 11.26 -9.86
C LYS A 263 -2.18 10.30 -8.84
N PHE A 264 -1.81 9.14 -9.34
CA PHE A 264 -1.04 8.15 -8.61
C PHE A 264 0.43 8.58 -8.60
N THR A 265 1.06 8.57 -7.42
CA THR A 265 2.51 8.68 -7.29
C THR A 265 3.03 7.45 -6.58
N ASP A 266 4.09 6.86 -7.10
CA ASP A 266 4.64 5.60 -6.61
C ASP A 266 6.17 5.66 -6.61
N THR A 267 6.77 5.27 -5.49
CA THR A 267 8.19 5.37 -5.20
C THR A 267 8.75 4.00 -4.87
N MET A 268 9.50 3.46 -5.82
CA MET A 268 10.24 2.22 -5.70
C MET A 268 11.59 2.45 -5.02
N SER A 269 12.01 1.52 -4.15
CA SER A 269 13.38 1.48 -3.64
C SER A 269 14.39 1.14 -4.75
N GLU A 270 15.70 1.27 -4.46
CA GLU A 270 16.77 0.97 -5.44
C GLU A 270 16.74 -0.50 -5.89
N GLU A 271 16.18 -1.37 -5.08
CA GLU A 271 16.06 -2.81 -5.26
C GLU A 271 14.90 -3.23 -6.16
N VAL A 272 13.93 -2.35 -6.39
CA VAL A 272 12.76 -2.64 -7.24
C VAL A 272 12.94 -1.95 -8.58
N THR A 273 12.80 -2.72 -9.65
CA THR A 273 12.94 -2.26 -11.03
C THR A 273 11.59 -2.26 -11.74
N PHE A 274 11.21 -1.12 -12.28
CA PHE A 274 10.00 -0.96 -13.08
C PHE A 274 10.11 -1.68 -14.43
N GLU A 275 9.03 -2.33 -14.86
CA GLU A 275 8.95 -2.94 -16.19
C GLU A 275 7.95 -2.22 -17.10
N GLU A 276 6.66 -2.29 -16.79
CA GLU A 276 5.59 -1.75 -17.63
C GLU A 276 4.31 -1.51 -16.83
N ILE A 277 3.48 -0.56 -17.28
CA ILE A 277 2.07 -0.50 -16.87
C ILE A 277 1.33 -1.61 -17.60
N GLU A 278 0.73 -2.53 -16.86
CA GLU A 278 -0.03 -3.65 -17.44
C GLU A 278 -1.47 -3.22 -17.75
N SER A 279 -2.12 -2.47 -16.85
CA SER A 279 -3.47 -1.95 -17.10
C SER A 279 -3.83 -0.73 -16.24
N VAL A 280 -4.75 0.09 -16.75
CA VAL A 280 -5.41 1.18 -16.02
C VAL A 280 -6.90 1.08 -16.28
N LYS A 281 -7.71 0.92 -15.23
CA LYS A 281 -9.17 0.73 -15.36
C LYS A 281 -9.94 1.60 -14.39
N ALA A 282 -11.11 2.07 -14.80
CA ALA A 282 -12.06 2.81 -13.99
C ALA A 282 -13.42 2.12 -14.05
N GLY A 283 -13.87 1.51 -12.94
CA GLY A 283 -15.08 0.68 -12.93
C GLY A 283 -15.04 -0.47 -13.93
N GLY A 284 -13.85 -1.01 -14.21
CA GLY A 284 -13.62 -2.06 -15.20
C GLY A 284 -13.48 -1.58 -16.66
N VAL A 285 -13.67 -0.29 -16.93
CA VAL A 285 -13.46 0.33 -18.25
C VAL A 285 -11.99 0.73 -18.41
N ASP A 286 -11.35 0.38 -19.52
CA ASP A 286 -9.96 0.78 -19.77
C ASP A 286 -9.85 2.31 -19.88
N VAL A 287 -8.88 2.88 -19.16
CA VAL A 287 -8.55 4.30 -19.22
C VAL A 287 -7.34 4.47 -20.15
N THR A 288 -7.51 5.17 -21.27
CA THR A 288 -6.42 5.42 -22.23
C THR A 288 -5.88 6.84 -22.18
N ASP A 289 -6.66 7.79 -21.65
CA ASP A 289 -6.26 9.20 -21.51
C ASP A 289 -5.62 9.44 -20.14
N TYR A 290 -4.40 8.92 -19.99
CA TYR A 290 -3.56 9.17 -18.83
C TYR A 290 -2.16 9.63 -19.25
N VAL A 291 -1.50 10.34 -18.36
CA VAL A 291 -0.13 10.83 -18.52
C VAL A 291 0.78 10.09 -17.56
N LEU A 292 1.69 9.28 -18.11
CA LEU A 292 2.75 8.62 -17.37
C LEU A 292 4.00 9.51 -17.34
N SER A 293 4.67 9.62 -16.20
CA SER A 293 5.93 10.37 -16.09
C SER A 293 7.05 9.74 -16.92
N THR A 294 7.94 10.57 -17.46
CA THR A 294 8.99 10.14 -18.39
C THR A 294 10.05 9.22 -17.80
N ASN A 295 10.14 9.14 -16.47
CA ASN A 295 11.07 8.27 -15.75
C ASN A 295 10.52 6.86 -15.48
N ALA A 296 9.22 6.60 -15.69
CA ALA A 296 8.67 5.25 -15.68
C ALA A 296 9.06 4.53 -16.97
N GLN A 297 10.28 3.98 -17.00
CA GLN A 297 10.85 3.30 -18.16
C GLN A 297 11.28 1.89 -17.75
N LYS A 298 11.11 0.91 -18.66
CA LYS A 298 11.54 -0.47 -18.42
C LYS A 298 13.02 -0.49 -18.01
N GLY A 299 13.31 -1.12 -16.87
CA GLY A 299 14.67 -1.22 -16.32
C GLY A 299 15.06 -0.07 -15.40
N ALA A 300 14.17 0.89 -15.12
CA ALA A 300 14.45 1.97 -14.16
C ALA A 300 14.21 1.48 -12.72
N SER A 301 15.13 1.77 -11.81
CA SER A 301 15.09 1.35 -10.40
C SER A 301 15.29 2.55 -9.47
N GLY A 302 14.78 2.50 -8.24
CA GLY A 302 14.92 3.60 -7.28
C GLY A 302 14.21 4.89 -7.70
N ILE A 303 13.14 4.78 -8.49
CA ILE A 303 12.44 5.92 -9.08
C ILE A 303 11.14 6.26 -8.34
N THR A 304 10.78 7.54 -8.36
CA THR A 304 9.40 7.99 -8.11
C THR A 304 8.74 8.33 -9.44
N TRP A 305 7.70 7.61 -9.83
CA TRP A 305 6.93 7.87 -11.04
C TRP A 305 5.49 8.28 -10.73
N THR A 306 4.81 8.84 -11.72
CA THR A 306 3.42 9.27 -11.59
C THR A 306 2.57 8.82 -12.77
N LEU A 307 1.32 8.47 -12.51
CA LEU A 307 0.29 8.27 -13.53
C LEU A 307 -0.89 9.20 -13.21
N GLU A 308 -1.12 10.18 -14.09
CA GLU A 308 -2.18 11.18 -13.94
C GLU A 308 -3.31 10.91 -14.93
N ILE A 309 -4.53 10.80 -14.43
CA ILE A 309 -5.76 10.85 -15.21
C ILE A 309 -6.28 12.28 -15.09
N PRO A 310 -6.12 13.13 -16.13
CA PRO A 310 -6.43 14.56 -16.02
C PRO A 310 -7.89 14.81 -15.63
N ASN A 311 -8.80 13.99 -16.16
CA ASN A 311 -10.21 14.02 -15.85
C ASN A 311 -10.89 12.64 -16.00
N LEU A 312 -11.15 11.99 -14.87
CA LEU A 312 -11.81 10.68 -14.81
C LEU A 312 -13.21 10.67 -15.46
N LYS A 313 -13.92 11.81 -15.41
CA LYS A 313 -15.28 11.92 -15.95
C LYS A 313 -15.37 11.80 -17.47
N ASP A 314 -14.24 11.94 -18.18
CA ASP A 314 -14.17 11.70 -19.61
C ASP A 314 -14.17 10.20 -19.95
N THR A 315 -13.81 9.33 -18.99
CA THR A 315 -13.88 7.87 -19.13
C THR A 315 -15.20 7.31 -18.58
N VAL A 316 -15.60 7.74 -17.38
CA VAL A 316 -16.84 7.30 -16.72
C VAL A 316 -17.58 8.52 -16.16
N GLU A 317 -18.78 8.82 -16.67
CA GLU A 317 -19.53 10.03 -16.30
C GLU A 317 -19.93 10.06 -14.81
N ASP A 318 -20.47 8.94 -14.30
CA ASP A 318 -20.80 8.77 -12.88
C ASP A 318 -19.66 8.06 -12.14
N ILE A 319 -18.95 8.83 -11.32
CA ILE A 319 -17.78 8.37 -10.57
C ILE A 319 -18.10 7.96 -9.13
N LYS A 320 -19.36 8.04 -8.69
CA LYS A 320 -19.74 7.73 -7.30
C LYS A 320 -19.47 6.26 -6.99
N GLY A 321 -18.71 6.00 -5.93
CA GLY A 321 -18.35 4.62 -5.54
C GLY A 321 -17.45 3.90 -6.55
N LEU A 322 -16.88 4.62 -7.53
CA LEU A 322 -16.05 4.02 -8.57
C LEU A 322 -14.69 3.60 -8.01
N GLU A 323 -14.20 2.45 -8.45
CA GLU A 323 -12.81 2.04 -8.21
C GLU A 323 -11.97 2.31 -9.47
N VAL A 324 -10.82 2.95 -9.27
CA VAL A 324 -9.80 3.15 -10.31
C VAL A 324 -8.58 2.31 -9.94
N VAL A 325 -8.23 1.37 -10.81
CA VAL A 325 -7.19 0.35 -10.56
C VAL A 325 -6.08 0.49 -11.59
N VAL A 326 -4.85 0.65 -11.12
CA VAL A 326 -3.62 0.58 -11.93
C VAL A 326 -2.88 -0.70 -11.56
N VAL A 327 -2.60 -1.54 -12.55
CA VAL A 327 -1.73 -2.72 -12.37
C VAL A 327 -0.47 -2.52 -13.19
N TYR A 328 0.69 -2.76 -12.60
CA TYR A 328 1.98 -2.65 -13.28
C TYR A 328 2.94 -3.74 -12.84
N LYS A 329 3.93 -4.01 -13.68
CA LYS A 329 4.95 -5.03 -13.44
C LYS A 329 6.27 -4.44 -13.01
N ALA A 330 6.96 -5.19 -12.17
CA ALA A 330 8.27 -4.90 -11.66
C ALA A 330 9.00 -6.21 -11.31
N HIS A 331 10.28 -6.12 -10.97
CA HIS A 331 11.03 -7.22 -10.37
C HIS A 331 12.00 -6.70 -9.29
N LEU A 332 12.42 -7.60 -8.40
CA LEU A 332 13.57 -7.37 -7.54
C LEU A 332 14.86 -7.52 -8.36
N ASN A 333 15.77 -6.55 -8.28
CA ASN A 333 17.07 -6.61 -8.96
C ASN A 333 18.18 -7.13 -8.05
N GLU A 334 19.41 -7.18 -8.55
CA GLU A 334 20.57 -7.72 -7.82
C GLU A 334 20.95 -6.95 -6.55
N SER A 335 20.43 -5.73 -6.36
CA SER A 335 20.64 -4.94 -5.15
C SER A 335 19.70 -5.34 -4.00
N ALA A 336 18.73 -6.22 -4.27
CA ALA A 336 17.74 -6.69 -3.31
C ALA A 336 18.36 -7.09 -1.98
N LYS A 337 17.77 -6.57 -0.91
CA LYS A 337 18.08 -6.95 0.46
C LYS A 337 17.41 -8.28 0.77
N ARG A 338 18.12 -9.13 1.50
CA ARG A 338 17.79 -10.56 1.63
C ARG A 338 17.46 -10.93 3.06
N GLY A 339 16.60 -11.92 3.21
CA GLY A 339 16.12 -12.38 4.51
C GLY A 339 15.30 -11.30 5.22
N ASN A 340 15.55 -11.09 6.51
CA ASN A 340 14.73 -10.18 7.33
C ASN A 340 15.12 -8.71 7.15
N ARG A 341 14.79 -8.15 5.98
CA ARG A 341 15.04 -6.78 5.57
C ARG A 341 13.84 -6.26 4.80
N ASP A 342 13.27 -5.15 5.26
CA ASP A 342 12.11 -4.46 4.68
C ASP A 342 12.53 -3.30 3.76
N ASP A 343 13.81 -3.27 3.36
CA ASP A 343 14.36 -2.23 2.48
C ASP A 343 13.78 -2.28 1.06
N ASN A 344 13.40 -3.49 0.60
CA ASN A 344 12.78 -3.79 -0.70
C ASN A 344 11.31 -3.33 -0.72
N ARG A 345 11.12 -2.02 -0.54
CA ARG A 345 9.80 -1.43 -0.34
C ARG A 345 9.36 -0.64 -1.55
N ASN A 346 8.06 -0.45 -1.62
CA ASN A 346 7.45 0.37 -2.64
C ASN A 346 6.30 1.17 -2.03
N THR A 347 6.37 2.49 -2.12
CA THR A 347 5.46 3.40 -1.44
C THR A 347 4.65 4.21 -2.43
N GLY A 348 3.32 4.20 -2.31
CA GLY A 348 2.41 4.97 -3.14
C GLY A 348 1.58 6.00 -2.37
N TYR A 349 1.02 6.97 -3.08
CA TYR A 349 -0.08 7.81 -2.59
C TYR A 349 -0.90 8.35 -3.77
N LEU A 350 -2.08 8.88 -3.44
CA LEU A 350 -3.00 9.49 -4.40
C LEU A 350 -3.13 10.99 -4.17
N GLU A 351 -3.00 11.77 -5.24
CA GLU A 351 -3.49 13.16 -5.30
C GLU A 351 -4.83 13.20 -6.05
N TYR A 352 -5.79 13.99 -5.56
CA TYR A 352 -7.16 14.01 -6.09
C TYR A 352 -7.79 15.39 -6.08
N SER A 353 -8.74 15.64 -6.99
CA SER A 353 -9.60 16.81 -6.91
C SER A 353 -10.38 16.82 -5.59
N ASN A 354 -10.12 17.79 -4.71
CA ASN A 354 -10.71 17.82 -3.36
C ASN A 354 -11.72 18.95 -3.15
N ASN A 355 -11.95 19.82 -4.14
CA ASN A 355 -12.84 20.97 -3.98
C ASN A 355 -14.08 20.90 -4.91
N PRO A 356 -15.23 20.39 -4.43
CA PRO A 356 -16.48 20.37 -5.19
C PRO A 356 -17.04 21.76 -5.46
N ASN A 357 -16.75 22.73 -4.60
CA ASN A 357 -17.35 24.08 -4.64
C ASN A 357 -16.99 24.86 -5.90
N ILE A 358 -15.86 24.51 -6.52
CA ILE A 358 -15.36 25.08 -7.78
C ILE A 358 -15.33 24.06 -8.92
N GLY A 359 -16.07 22.96 -8.78
CA GLY A 359 -16.21 21.95 -9.82
C GLY A 359 -15.02 21.02 -10.00
N GLY A 360 -14.18 20.85 -8.96
CA GLY A 360 -13.01 19.96 -8.97
C GLY A 360 -11.70 20.58 -9.46
N GLU A 361 -11.72 21.88 -9.75
CA GLU A 361 -10.53 22.66 -10.11
C GLU A 361 -9.72 23.09 -8.90
N GLY A 362 -8.52 23.60 -9.14
CA GLY A 362 -7.71 24.24 -8.11
C GLY A 362 -7.02 23.22 -7.22
N GLU A 363 -7.32 23.27 -5.92
CA GLU A 363 -6.59 22.50 -4.91
C GLU A 363 -6.69 20.99 -5.12
N LYS A 364 -5.63 20.29 -4.69
CA LYS A 364 -5.59 18.84 -4.65
C LYS A 364 -5.49 18.35 -3.21
N GLY A 365 -6.27 17.32 -2.90
CA GLY A 365 -6.09 16.52 -1.70
C GLY A 365 -4.99 15.50 -1.93
N LYS A 366 -4.39 15.03 -0.84
CA LYS A 366 -3.38 13.96 -0.88
C LYS A 366 -3.69 12.93 0.21
N THR A 367 -3.75 11.65 -0.15
CA THR A 367 -3.89 10.56 0.81
C THR A 367 -2.60 10.34 1.61
N PRO A 368 -2.65 9.65 2.78
CA PRO A 368 -1.46 9.10 3.40
C PRO A 368 -0.69 8.22 2.41
N ASP A 369 0.61 8.07 2.69
CA ASP A 369 1.45 7.14 1.96
C ASP A 369 1.10 5.70 2.40
N ASP A 370 1.13 4.77 1.46
CA ASP A 370 0.87 3.35 1.66
C ASP A 370 2.02 2.51 1.08
N THR A 371 2.53 1.53 1.82
CA THR A 371 3.81 0.87 1.53
C THR A 371 3.73 -0.64 1.62
N VAL A 372 4.17 -1.30 0.55
CA VAL A 372 4.30 -2.76 0.48
C VAL A 372 5.77 -3.19 0.47
N PHE A 373 6.01 -4.45 0.82
CA PHE A 373 7.36 -5.00 1.03
C PHE A 373 7.55 -6.33 0.29
N VAL A 374 8.70 -6.49 -0.38
CA VAL A 374 8.98 -7.72 -1.14
C VAL A 374 10.23 -8.41 -0.60
N PHE A 375 10.13 -9.66 -0.19
CA PHE A 375 11.24 -10.42 0.38
C PHE A 375 11.91 -11.31 -0.67
N THR A 376 13.15 -11.73 -0.38
CA THR A 376 13.88 -12.72 -1.17
C THR A 376 14.97 -13.32 -0.28
N TYR A 377 15.39 -14.55 -0.54
CA TYR A 377 16.21 -15.32 0.41
C TYR A 377 17.56 -15.75 -0.16
N GLU A 378 18.40 -16.29 0.71
CA GLU A 378 19.71 -16.84 0.37
C GLU A 378 20.00 -18.06 1.25
N PHE A 379 20.83 -18.96 0.75
CA PHE A 379 21.35 -20.05 1.56
C PHE A 379 22.81 -20.38 1.21
N ASP A 380 23.58 -20.68 2.25
CA ASP A 380 25.00 -21.01 2.16
C ASP A 380 25.21 -22.51 1.98
N ASN A 381 26.19 -22.85 1.14
CA ASN A 381 26.57 -24.22 0.86
C ASN A 381 28.08 -24.41 1.06
N LYS A 382 28.46 -25.61 1.52
CA LYS A 382 29.86 -26.01 1.64
C LYS A 382 30.07 -27.43 1.14
N LYS A 383 30.80 -27.57 0.04
CA LYS A 383 31.20 -28.86 -0.54
C LYS A 383 32.42 -29.41 0.20
N THR A 384 32.32 -30.61 0.76
CA THR A 384 33.44 -31.23 1.50
C THR A 384 33.73 -32.67 1.11
N ASN A 385 34.88 -33.15 1.57
CA ASN A 385 35.21 -34.58 1.67
C ASN A 385 34.33 -35.29 2.73
N GLU A 386 34.47 -36.62 2.80
CA GLU A 386 33.73 -37.51 3.70
C GLU A 386 33.83 -37.10 5.17
N ASP A 387 35.04 -36.73 5.62
CA ASP A 387 35.31 -36.32 7.01
C ASP A 387 34.94 -34.87 7.33
N ARG A 388 34.45 -34.10 6.34
CA ARG A 388 34.10 -32.67 6.46
C ARG A 388 35.26 -31.76 6.88
N THR A 389 36.50 -32.18 6.61
CA THR A 389 37.73 -31.48 6.99
C THR A 389 38.32 -30.65 5.85
N GLU A 390 37.99 -30.98 4.60
CA GLU A 390 38.53 -30.34 3.40
C GLU A 390 37.40 -29.88 2.48
N GLY A 391 37.51 -28.66 1.97
CA GLY A 391 36.59 -28.10 1.00
C GLY A 391 36.96 -28.49 -0.44
N LEU A 392 36.00 -28.97 -1.22
CA LEU A 392 36.24 -29.51 -2.56
C LEU A 392 35.81 -28.54 -3.66
N SER A 393 36.72 -28.26 -4.59
CA SER A 393 36.46 -27.48 -5.80
C SER A 393 36.13 -28.35 -7.01
N GLY A 394 35.52 -27.75 -8.03
CA GLY A 394 35.26 -28.38 -9.33
C GLY A 394 34.05 -29.33 -9.38
N ALA A 395 33.25 -29.41 -8.31
CA ALA A 395 31.92 -30.01 -8.42
C ALA A 395 31.00 -29.08 -9.20
N GLU A 396 30.13 -29.63 -10.04
CA GLU A 396 29.11 -28.87 -10.77
C GLU A 396 27.72 -29.20 -10.24
N PHE A 397 26.86 -28.19 -10.08
CA PHE A 397 25.49 -28.34 -9.58
C PHE A 397 24.47 -27.60 -10.44
N LYS A 398 23.24 -28.11 -10.36
CA LYS A 398 22.00 -27.44 -10.77
C LYS A 398 21.07 -27.28 -9.58
N LEU A 399 20.31 -26.19 -9.58
CA LEU A 399 19.20 -25.99 -8.66
C LEU A 399 17.89 -26.22 -9.43
N LEU A 400 17.06 -27.12 -8.93
CA LEU A 400 15.76 -27.41 -9.52
C LEU A 400 14.66 -27.02 -8.51
N ARG A 401 13.56 -26.45 -8.98
CA ARG A 401 12.32 -26.31 -8.20
C ARG A 401 11.71 -27.69 -7.93
N GLU A 402 10.71 -27.76 -7.05
CA GLU A 402 10.06 -29.02 -6.67
C GLU A 402 9.52 -29.81 -7.88
N ASP A 403 8.92 -29.08 -8.83
CA ASP A 403 8.36 -29.56 -10.10
C ASP A 403 9.41 -30.06 -11.11
N GLY A 404 10.70 -29.85 -10.81
CA GLY A 404 11.83 -30.22 -11.66
C GLY A 404 12.30 -29.14 -12.63
N THR A 405 11.67 -27.95 -12.63
CA THR A 405 12.10 -26.81 -13.43
C THR A 405 13.44 -26.30 -12.93
N GLU A 406 14.41 -26.09 -13.83
CA GLU A 406 15.73 -25.58 -13.45
C GLU A 406 15.68 -24.08 -13.17
N VAL A 407 16.25 -23.66 -12.04
CA VAL A 407 16.58 -22.26 -11.76
C VAL A 407 17.88 -21.95 -12.49
N GLY A 408 17.81 -21.09 -13.50
CA GLY A 408 18.99 -20.69 -14.28
C GLY A 408 19.90 -19.81 -13.45
N LEU A 409 21.05 -20.33 -13.02
CA LEU A 409 21.98 -19.61 -12.14
C LEU A 409 23.24 -19.11 -12.88
N ILE A 410 23.71 -17.93 -12.47
CA ILE A 410 24.99 -17.34 -12.88
C ILE A 410 25.73 -16.79 -11.64
N TYR A 411 27.06 -16.91 -11.62
CA TYR A 411 27.85 -16.31 -10.55
C TYR A 411 27.96 -14.80 -10.75
N ASP A 412 27.61 -14.03 -9.72
CA ASP A 412 27.72 -12.58 -9.72
C ASP A 412 28.56 -12.12 -8.52
N SER A 413 29.72 -11.53 -8.84
CA SER A 413 30.66 -11.05 -7.82
C SER A 413 30.13 -9.86 -7.02
N SER A 414 29.15 -9.10 -7.54
CA SER A 414 28.57 -7.94 -6.83
C SER A 414 27.72 -8.37 -5.63
N VAL A 415 27.07 -9.52 -5.73
CA VAL A 415 26.28 -10.13 -4.65
C VAL A 415 27.04 -11.23 -3.91
N GLY A 416 28.22 -11.64 -4.41
CA GLY A 416 29.09 -12.62 -3.79
C GLY A 416 28.53 -14.04 -3.82
N GLY A 417 27.76 -14.39 -4.85
CA GLY A 417 27.07 -15.68 -4.94
C GLY A 417 26.52 -15.97 -6.33
N TYR A 418 25.91 -17.15 -6.47
CA TYR A 418 25.11 -17.52 -7.62
C TYR A 418 23.70 -16.95 -7.47
N ARG A 419 23.20 -16.32 -8.53
CA ARG A 419 21.85 -15.75 -8.56
C ARG A 419 21.08 -16.20 -9.81
N PRO A 420 19.74 -16.13 -9.78
CA PRO A 420 18.92 -16.21 -10.98
C PRO A 420 19.39 -15.25 -12.06
N VAL A 421 19.38 -15.72 -13.30
CA VAL A 421 19.71 -14.92 -14.49
C VAL A 421 18.65 -13.84 -14.72
N LYS A 422 19.07 -12.68 -15.19
CA LYS A 422 18.14 -11.67 -15.71
C LYS A 422 17.79 -11.92 -17.17
N GLU A 423 16.86 -11.12 -17.70
CA GLU A 423 16.52 -11.13 -19.13
C GLU A 423 17.81 -11.02 -19.97
N GLU A 424 17.92 -11.86 -21.01
CA GLU A 424 19.07 -11.94 -21.93
C GLU A 424 20.38 -12.54 -21.37
N GLU A 425 20.46 -12.91 -20.09
CA GLU A 425 21.61 -13.66 -19.56
C GLU A 425 21.51 -15.17 -19.85
N THR A 426 22.67 -15.82 -19.97
CA THR A 426 22.75 -17.28 -20.12
C THR A 426 23.26 -17.90 -18.82
N ALA A 427 22.48 -18.82 -18.26
CA ALA A 427 22.86 -19.54 -17.05
C ALA A 427 24.14 -20.35 -17.27
N THR A 428 25.05 -20.32 -16.29
CA THR A 428 26.30 -21.07 -16.31
C THR A 428 26.27 -22.28 -15.37
N GLY A 429 25.22 -22.39 -14.54
CA GLY A 429 25.17 -23.34 -13.45
C GLY A 429 26.19 -23.00 -12.36
N ILE A 430 26.35 -23.92 -11.41
CA ILE A 430 27.21 -23.75 -10.24
C ILE A 430 28.48 -24.57 -10.43
N THR A 431 29.64 -23.97 -10.21
CA THR A 431 30.92 -24.71 -10.03
C THR A 431 31.51 -24.37 -8.66
N THR A 432 31.84 -25.37 -7.86
CA THR A 432 32.38 -25.13 -6.51
C THR A 432 33.78 -24.51 -6.59
N PRO A 433 34.03 -23.38 -5.91
CA PRO A 433 35.34 -22.73 -5.93
C PRO A 433 36.32 -23.46 -5.01
N ASN A 434 37.56 -22.99 -4.98
CA ASN A 434 38.54 -23.42 -3.99
C ASN A 434 38.00 -23.19 -2.57
N GLY A 435 38.12 -24.21 -1.71
CA GLY A 435 37.52 -24.20 -0.37
C GLY A 435 36.06 -24.69 -0.32
N GLY A 436 35.42 -24.91 -1.48
CA GLY A 436 34.12 -25.57 -1.61
C GLY A 436 32.91 -24.74 -1.14
N GLU A 437 33.11 -23.51 -0.69
CA GLU A 437 32.04 -22.63 -0.20
C GLU A 437 31.41 -21.85 -1.34
N PHE A 438 30.09 -21.87 -1.43
CA PHE A 438 29.34 -21.10 -2.40
C PHE A 438 27.96 -20.73 -1.84
N LYS A 439 27.42 -19.62 -2.32
CA LYS A 439 26.12 -19.09 -1.91
C LYS A 439 25.17 -19.08 -3.09
N ILE A 440 23.89 -19.34 -2.83
CA ILE A 440 22.80 -19.06 -3.76
C ILE A 440 21.98 -17.93 -3.15
N VAL A 441 21.71 -16.87 -3.91
CA VAL A 441 21.06 -15.64 -3.45
C VAL A 441 19.90 -15.26 -4.34
N GLY A 442 18.93 -14.56 -3.75
CA GLY A 442 17.82 -13.96 -4.47
C GLY A 442 16.84 -15.00 -4.97
N VAL A 443 16.59 -16.04 -4.19
CA VAL A 443 15.60 -17.08 -4.50
C VAL A 443 14.37 -16.88 -3.64
N ASP A 444 13.24 -17.29 -4.17
CA ASP A 444 11.97 -17.30 -3.46
C ASP A 444 11.92 -18.38 -2.36
N ALA A 445 10.95 -18.30 -1.46
CA ALA A 445 10.62 -19.38 -0.55
C ALA A 445 10.21 -20.65 -1.34
N GLY A 446 10.14 -21.77 -0.65
CA GLY A 446 9.70 -23.05 -1.22
C GLY A 446 10.78 -24.14 -1.26
N THR A 447 10.47 -25.17 -2.04
CA THR A 447 11.23 -26.43 -2.06
C THR A 447 12.06 -26.58 -3.33
N TYR A 448 13.35 -26.83 -3.13
CA TYR A 448 14.35 -26.98 -4.19
C TYR A 448 15.09 -28.31 -4.08
N LYS A 449 15.69 -28.75 -5.18
CA LYS A 449 16.59 -29.89 -5.28
C LYS A 449 17.94 -29.41 -5.81
N LEU A 450 18.96 -29.47 -4.97
CA LEU A 450 20.34 -29.21 -5.36
C LEU A 450 20.96 -30.51 -5.88
N GLN A 451 21.13 -30.59 -7.20
CA GLN A 451 21.59 -31.79 -7.90
C GLN A 451 23.06 -31.64 -8.33
N GLU A 452 23.92 -32.56 -7.88
CA GLU A 452 25.29 -32.65 -8.39
C GLU A 452 25.27 -33.28 -9.80
N THR A 453 25.82 -32.57 -10.78
CA THR A 453 25.92 -33.02 -12.17
C THR A 453 27.32 -33.54 -12.51
N LYS A 454 28.33 -33.12 -11.75
CA LYS A 454 29.72 -33.59 -11.85
C LYS A 454 30.39 -33.56 -10.49
N ALA A 455 31.02 -34.67 -10.12
CA ALA A 455 31.81 -34.75 -8.89
C ALA A 455 33.15 -34.02 -9.01
N PRO A 456 33.74 -33.60 -7.89
CA PRO A 456 35.15 -33.22 -7.82
C PRO A 456 36.06 -34.36 -8.32
N GLU A 457 37.24 -34.02 -8.80
CA GLU A 457 38.23 -34.99 -9.25
C GLU A 457 38.58 -36.00 -8.14
N GLY A 458 38.50 -37.30 -8.44
CA GLY A 458 38.77 -38.39 -7.49
C GLY A 458 37.62 -38.77 -6.55
N TYR A 459 36.44 -38.15 -6.70
CA TYR A 459 35.25 -38.46 -5.90
C TYR A 459 34.14 -39.11 -6.73
N ASN A 460 33.24 -39.84 -6.06
CA ASN A 460 32.05 -40.39 -6.70
C ASN A 460 31.00 -39.29 -6.90
N LEU A 461 30.24 -39.37 -8.00
CA LEU A 461 29.06 -38.55 -8.23
C LEU A 461 27.94 -38.92 -7.26
N ARG A 462 27.39 -37.92 -6.57
CA ARG A 462 26.19 -38.08 -5.76
C ARG A 462 24.96 -38.16 -6.67
N THR A 463 24.30 -39.32 -6.69
CA THR A 463 23.13 -39.56 -7.56
C THR A 463 21.80 -39.09 -6.96
N THR A 464 21.75 -38.88 -5.65
CA THR A 464 20.55 -38.39 -4.94
C THR A 464 20.69 -36.89 -4.69
N PRO A 465 19.82 -36.04 -5.28
CA PRO A 465 19.80 -34.61 -4.99
C PRO A 465 19.59 -34.33 -3.49
N ILE A 466 20.04 -33.16 -3.04
CA ILE A 466 19.73 -32.67 -1.69
C ILE A 466 18.46 -31.84 -1.78
N THR A 467 17.48 -32.14 -0.95
CA THR A 467 16.24 -31.35 -0.88
C THR A 467 16.49 -30.17 0.04
N ILE A 468 16.36 -28.95 -0.48
CA ILE A 468 16.47 -27.71 0.28
C ILE A 468 15.07 -27.13 0.42
N VAL A 469 14.64 -26.81 1.64
CA VAL A 469 13.39 -26.09 1.87
C VAL A 469 13.74 -24.74 2.49
N ILE A 470 13.23 -23.68 1.89
CA ILE A 470 13.22 -22.33 2.43
C ILE A 470 11.77 -22.09 2.88
N SER A 471 11.55 -22.05 4.19
CA SER A 471 10.23 -21.69 4.74
C SER A 471 10.31 -20.29 5.28
N ALA A 472 9.41 -19.43 4.82
CA ALA A 472 9.29 -18.07 5.30
C ALA A 472 7.86 -17.77 5.73
N THR A 473 7.72 -16.75 6.57
CA THR A 473 6.45 -16.11 6.87
C THR A 473 6.70 -14.63 7.00
N HIS A 474 5.91 -13.81 6.34
CA HIS A 474 6.06 -12.36 6.38
C HIS A 474 4.75 -11.63 6.67
N SER A 475 4.85 -10.48 7.32
CA SER A 475 3.69 -9.63 7.58
C SER A 475 4.07 -8.17 7.74
N GLU A 476 3.16 -7.30 7.32
CA GLU A 476 3.24 -5.88 7.58
C GLU A 476 3.10 -5.58 9.09
N ASN A 477 3.86 -4.59 9.54
CA ASN A 477 3.76 -4.02 10.88
C ASN A 477 2.44 -3.26 11.04
N ALA A 478 1.93 -3.20 12.27
CA ALA A 478 0.64 -2.56 12.58
C ALA A 478 0.57 -1.05 12.28
N ASP A 479 1.70 -0.38 12.04
CA ASP A 479 1.76 1.05 11.68
C ASP A 479 1.91 1.30 10.17
N GLY A 480 1.97 0.26 9.36
CA GLY A 480 2.09 0.32 7.90
C GLY A 480 3.41 0.87 7.37
N LYS A 481 4.46 0.90 8.20
CA LYS A 481 5.75 1.56 7.87
C LYS A 481 6.94 0.61 7.77
N GLY A 482 6.69 -0.68 7.94
CA GLY A 482 7.69 -1.72 7.84
C GLY A 482 7.03 -3.08 7.78
N ALA A 483 7.82 -4.11 7.54
CA ALA A 483 7.38 -5.48 7.60
C ALA A 483 8.37 -6.33 8.38
N THR A 484 7.90 -7.49 8.82
CA THR A 484 8.74 -8.50 9.47
C THR A 484 8.66 -9.79 8.68
N THR A 485 9.78 -10.50 8.59
CA THR A 485 9.81 -11.88 8.11
C THR A 485 10.59 -12.76 9.07
N THR A 486 10.16 -14.01 9.18
CA THR A 486 10.95 -15.09 9.76
C THR A 486 11.13 -16.15 8.71
N PHE A 487 12.36 -16.63 8.55
CA PHE A 487 12.67 -17.69 7.60
C PHE A 487 13.59 -18.73 8.22
N SER A 488 13.55 -19.94 7.65
CA SER A 488 14.38 -21.06 8.06
C SER A 488 14.77 -21.91 6.86
N HIS A 489 15.84 -22.68 7.03
CA HIS A 489 16.33 -23.58 5.99
C HIS A 489 16.44 -25.00 6.53
N THR A 490 15.98 -25.97 5.75
CA THR A 490 16.27 -27.39 5.97
C THR A 490 16.92 -28.01 4.74
N ALA A 491 17.82 -28.95 4.97
CA ALA A 491 18.46 -29.78 3.96
C ALA A 491 18.21 -31.24 4.31
N ASP A 492 17.47 -31.96 3.46
CA ASP A 492 16.99 -33.33 3.73
C ASP A 492 16.34 -33.41 5.14
N ASP A 493 15.41 -32.49 5.42
CA ASP A 493 14.65 -32.31 6.68
C ASP A 493 15.45 -31.86 7.92
N GLU A 494 16.75 -31.55 7.77
CA GLU A 494 17.60 -31.10 8.87
C GLU A 494 17.91 -29.60 8.77
N ALA A 495 17.68 -28.85 9.86
CA ALA A 495 17.93 -27.42 9.89
C ALA A 495 19.42 -27.08 9.70
N PHE A 496 19.72 -26.01 8.94
CA PHE A 496 21.10 -25.60 8.70
C PHE A 496 21.32 -24.09 8.73
N THR A 497 22.54 -23.69 9.12
CA THR A 497 23.10 -22.36 8.81
C THR A 497 23.92 -22.39 7.54
N THR A 498 24.60 -23.51 7.28
CA THR A 498 25.31 -23.80 6.03
C THR A 498 25.04 -25.24 5.63
N ASN A 499 24.49 -25.45 4.45
CA ASN A 499 24.24 -26.77 3.89
C ASN A 499 25.57 -27.46 3.55
N THR A 500 25.90 -28.55 4.24
CA THR A 500 27.16 -29.28 4.02
C THR A 500 26.97 -30.44 3.06
N ILE A 501 27.63 -30.37 1.90
CA ILE A 501 27.49 -31.32 0.80
C ILE A 501 28.71 -32.24 0.77
N VAL A 502 28.54 -33.48 1.23
CA VAL A 502 29.63 -34.46 1.35
C VAL A 502 29.73 -35.32 0.08
N ASN A 503 30.95 -35.50 -0.46
CA ASN A 503 31.24 -36.55 -1.44
C ASN A 503 32.21 -37.58 -0.86
N ASN A 504 31.96 -38.83 -1.20
CA ASN A 504 32.78 -39.97 -0.82
C ASN A 504 33.73 -40.32 -1.96
N LYS A 505 34.94 -40.78 -1.63
CA LYS A 505 35.87 -41.31 -2.63
C LYS A 505 35.39 -42.67 -3.13
N GLY A 506 35.69 -42.95 -4.40
CA GLY A 506 35.58 -44.32 -4.92
C GLY A 506 36.56 -45.23 -4.19
N PRO A 507 36.32 -46.55 -4.17
CA PRO A 507 37.38 -47.48 -3.78
C PRO A 507 38.56 -47.24 -4.73
N GLU A 508 39.71 -46.83 -4.19
CA GLU A 508 40.98 -47.04 -4.87
C GLU A 508 41.09 -48.54 -5.03
N LEU A 509 40.78 -49.05 -6.23
CA LEU A 509 41.17 -50.41 -6.57
C LEU A 509 42.68 -50.44 -6.32
N PRO A 510 43.21 -51.34 -5.48
CA PRO A 510 44.65 -51.46 -5.35
C PRO A 510 45.15 -51.64 -6.77
N GLU A 511 46.08 -50.80 -7.21
CA GLU A 511 46.81 -51.08 -8.44
C GLU A 511 47.32 -52.51 -8.28
N THR A 512 46.72 -53.46 -9.00
CA THR A 512 47.13 -54.86 -8.98
C THR A 512 48.42 -54.92 -9.79
N GLY A 513 49.48 -54.43 -9.17
CA GLY A 513 50.75 -54.07 -9.77
C GLY A 513 51.85 -53.88 -8.73
N GLY A 514 51.72 -54.46 -7.53
CA GLY A 514 52.84 -54.59 -6.61
C GLY A 514 54.01 -55.31 -7.28
N MET A 515 55.25 -55.01 -6.87
CA MET A 515 56.52 -55.54 -7.43
C MET A 515 56.55 -57.06 -7.73
N GLY A 516 55.66 -57.87 -7.13
CA GLY A 516 55.50 -59.29 -7.41
C GLY A 516 55.03 -59.64 -8.84
N THR A 517 54.11 -58.89 -9.45
CA THR A 517 53.61 -59.18 -10.82
C THR A 517 54.66 -58.87 -11.89
N THR A 518 55.47 -57.83 -11.69
CA THR A 518 56.62 -57.52 -12.56
C THR A 518 57.68 -58.62 -12.51
N MET A 519 57.89 -59.24 -11.34
CA MET A 519 58.78 -60.38 -11.19
C MET A 519 58.25 -61.62 -11.92
N ILE A 520 56.94 -61.89 -11.85
CA ILE A 520 56.31 -63.02 -12.54
C ILE A 520 56.39 -62.86 -14.07
N TYR A 521 56.12 -61.68 -14.62
CA TYR A 521 56.28 -61.44 -16.07
C TYR A 521 57.73 -61.56 -16.53
N SER A 522 58.69 -61.11 -15.70
CA SER A 522 60.13 -61.21 -16.01
C SER A 522 60.60 -62.67 -16.03
N VAL A 523 60.18 -63.48 -15.04
CA VAL A 523 60.50 -64.91 -14.98
C VAL A 523 59.78 -65.70 -16.06
N GLY A 524 58.50 -65.37 -16.33
CA GLY A 524 57.72 -65.97 -17.40
C GLY A 524 58.31 -65.70 -18.80
N GLY A 525 58.76 -64.46 -19.06
CA GLY A 525 59.44 -64.11 -20.29
C GLY A 525 60.75 -64.87 -20.51
N LEU A 526 61.55 -65.07 -19.44
CA LEU A 526 62.76 -65.88 -19.46
C LEU A 526 62.47 -67.37 -19.75
N LEU A 527 61.39 -67.92 -19.18
CA LEU A 527 60.98 -69.31 -19.43
C LEU A 527 60.50 -69.53 -20.88
N VAL A 528 59.78 -68.56 -21.46
CA VAL A 528 59.33 -68.64 -22.87
C VAL A 528 60.51 -68.55 -23.83
N LEU A 529 61.49 -67.68 -23.57
CA LEU A 529 62.75 -67.62 -24.34
C LEU A 529 63.55 -68.93 -24.20
N GLY A 530 63.60 -69.51 -23.00
CA GLY A 530 64.21 -70.82 -22.76
C GLY A 530 63.52 -71.95 -23.53
N ALA A 531 62.18 -71.99 -23.53
CA ALA A 531 61.42 -72.98 -24.29
C ALA A 531 61.60 -72.82 -25.80
N GLY A 532 61.65 -71.57 -26.31
CA GLY A 532 61.89 -71.26 -27.71
C GLY A 532 63.25 -71.74 -28.21
N THR A 533 64.31 -71.58 -27.42
CA THR A 533 65.66 -72.06 -27.76
C THR A 533 65.79 -73.59 -27.75
N VAL A 534 65.09 -74.27 -26.83
CA VAL A 534 65.02 -75.75 -26.79
C VAL A 534 64.23 -76.31 -27.98
N LEU A 535 63.12 -75.66 -28.37
CA LEU A 535 62.35 -76.04 -29.55
C LEU A 535 63.13 -75.82 -30.86
N ALA A 536 63.85 -74.70 -30.97
CA ALA A 536 64.69 -74.42 -32.13
C ALA A 536 65.87 -75.40 -32.27
N SER A 537 66.48 -75.81 -31.17
CA SER A 537 67.57 -76.81 -31.18
C SER A 537 67.07 -78.23 -31.46
N ARG A 538 65.87 -78.60 -31.03
CA ARG A 538 65.22 -79.87 -31.43
C ARG A 538 64.83 -79.90 -32.90
N LYS A 539 64.32 -78.80 -33.48
CA LYS A 539 64.05 -78.71 -34.93
C LYS A 539 65.33 -78.85 -35.77
N ARG A 540 66.47 -78.33 -35.31
CA ARG A 540 67.77 -78.50 -36.01
C ARG A 540 68.31 -79.93 -35.98
N LYS A 541 67.94 -80.76 -34.99
CA LYS A 541 68.34 -82.18 -34.92
C LYS A 541 67.46 -83.12 -35.75
N LEU A 542 66.28 -82.68 -36.19
CA LEU A 542 65.37 -83.46 -37.04
C LEU A 542 65.54 -83.17 -38.55
N LEU A 543 66.47 -82.29 -38.91
CA LEU A 543 66.80 -81.88 -40.28
C LEU A 543 68.23 -82.27 -40.71
N LYS A 544 68.85 -83.20 -39.99
CA LYS A 544 70.03 -83.97 -40.39
C LYS A 544 69.75 -85.43 -40.09
#